data_AF-A0A8T2P0R3-F1
#
_entry.id   AF-A0A8T2P0R3-F1
#
_cell.length_a   1.000
_cell.length_b   1.000
_cell.length_c   1.000
_cell.angle_alpha   90.00
_cell.angle_beta   90.00
_cell.angle_gamma   90.00
#
_symmetry.space_group_name_H-M   'P 1'
#
loop_
_entity.id
_entity.type
_entity.pdbx_description
1 polymer ?
#
loop_
_entity_poly.entity_id
_entity_poly.type
_entity_poly.pdbx_seq_one_letter_code
_entity_poly.pdbx_strand_id
1 'polypeptide(L)'
;MVHNQECGHITDVAIPGIDLLIAIGVIIMVLGFLGCCGAIKENKCMLLLFFVGLLIIFILLLAAGIAGAVEEEKTKEWVKDKLQNLLPLSGQPTEVQTDLQALEVEGKCCGLINGPSDWGSSVPSSCECKDTTAQCESSGGKNVYSTPCVSFVTNYLKQHLTVALGIAFAIAILMPLCSDVCPCKVSPTKEW
;
A
#
# COMPACT_ATOMS: atom_id res chain seq x y z
N MET A 1 -3.27 -37.93 -21.32
CA MET A 1 -2.78 -37.81 -19.93
C MET A 1 -1.44 -37.07 -20.00
N VAL A 2 -1.13 -36.20 -19.02
CA VAL A 2 0.05 -35.29 -18.91
C VAL A 2 -0.17 -33.93 -19.59
N HIS A 3 -0.32 -32.76 -18.94
CA HIS A 3 -0.47 -32.37 -17.53
C HIS A 3 -1.37 -31.11 -17.44
N ASN A 4 -2.49 -31.25 -16.73
CA ASN A 4 -3.38 -30.17 -16.30
C ASN A 4 -2.83 -29.51 -15.02
N GLN A 5 -1.64 -28.89 -15.09
CA GLN A 5 -0.97 -28.41 -13.88
C GLN A 5 -0.12 -27.13 -14.06
N GLU A 6 -0.63 -26.13 -14.79
CA GLU A 6 0.00 -24.79 -14.83
C GLU A 6 -0.97 -23.64 -14.49
N CYS A 7 -2.26 -23.91 -14.26
CA CYS A 7 -3.24 -22.88 -13.84
C CYS A 7 -3.51 -22.84 -12.33
N GLY A 8 -2.81 -23.66 -11.53
CA GLY A 8 -2.95 -23.71 -10.07
C GLY A 8 -1.83 -23.00 -9.29
N HIS A 9 -0.61 -22.93 -9.86
CA HIS A 9 0.56 -22.48 -9.11
C HIS A 9 0.68 -20.95 -9.00
N ILE A 10 0.14 -20.20 -9.97
CA ILE A 10 0.11 -18.72 -9.92
C ILE A 10 -1.03 -18.25 -8.99
N THR A 11 -2.13 -19.00 -8.92
CA THR A 11 -3.22 -18.74 -8.00
C THR A 11 -2.82 -18.97 -6.55
N ASP A 12 -2.09 -20.03 -6.17
CA ASP A 12 -1.75 -20.28 -4.76
C ASP A 12 -0.88 -19.19 -4.10
N VAL A 13 -0.07 -18.45 -4.88
CA VAL A 13 0.80 -17.37 -4.38
C VAL A 13 0.07 -16.01 -4.34
N ALA A 14 -0.85 -15.75 -5.28
CA ALA A 14 -1.59 -14.49 -5.38
C ALA A 14 -2.93 -14.48 -4.61
N ILE A 15 -3.54 -15.66 -4.42
CA ILE A 15 -4.81 -15.85 -3.70
C ILE A 15 -4.83 -15.19 -2.31
N PRO A 16 -3.81 -15.32 -1.44
CA PRO A 16 -3.89 -14.70 -0.11
C PRO A 16 -3.97 -13.17 -0.18
N GLY A 17 -3.37 -12.54 -1.19
CA GLY A 17 -3.44 -11.09 -1.40
C GLY A 17 -4.79 -10.65 -1.97
N ILE A 18 -5.29 -11.36 -3.00
CA ILE A 18 -6.56 -11.03 -3.65
C ILE A 18 -7.74 -11.23 -2.70
N ASP A 19 -7.77 -12.35 -1.96
CA ASP A 19 -8.83 -12.63 -0.98
C ASP A 19 -8.86 -11.59 0.13
N LEU A 20 -7.69 -11.13 0.58
CA LEU A 20 -7.58 -10.05 1.56
C LEU A 20 -8.13 -8.73 1.02
N LEU A 21 -7.81 -8.36 -0.22
CA LEU A 21 -8.34 -7.16 -0.86
C LEU A 21 -9.87 -7.19 -0.98
N ILE A 22 -10.43 -8.34 -1.38
CA ILE A 22 -11.89 -8.54 -1.46
C ILE A 22 -12.51 -8.41 -0.07
N ALA A 23 -11.93 -9.06 0.95
CA ALA A 23 -12.42 -8.98 2.33
C ALA A 23 -12.43 -7.54 2.86
N ILE A 24 -11.34 -6.80 2.65
CA ILE A 24 -11.23 -5.38 3.03
C ILE A 24 -12.31 -4.56 2.32
N GLY A 25 -12.50 -4.76 1.01
CA GLY A 25 -13.53 -4.05 0.23
C GLY A 25 -14.94 -4.27 0.77
N VAL A 26 -15.30 -5.51 1.10
CA VAL A 26 -16.61 -5.83 1.69
C VAL A 26 -16.80 -5.17 3.06
N ILE A 27 -15.78 -5.20 3.92
CA ILE A 27 -15.83 -4.55 5.24
C ILE A 27 -16.06 -3.04 5.10
N ILE A 28 -15.32 -2.38 4.20
CA ILE A 28 -15.45 -0.94 3.95
C ILE A 28 -16.86 -0.62 3.43
N MET A 29 -17.40 -1.41 2.50
CA MET A 29 -18.75 -1.22 1.97
C MET A 29 -19.82 -1.31 3.06
N VAL A 30 -19.73 -2.31 3.94
CA VAL A 30 -20.68 -2.49 5.05
C VAL A 30 -20.61 -1.32 6.03
N LEU A 31 -19.41 -0.90 6.44
CA LEU A 31 -19.23 0.23 7.34
C LEU A 31 -19.74 1.54 6.72
N GLY A 32 -19.49 1.76 5.42
CA GLY A 32 -20.03 2.90 4.69
C GLY A 32 -21.55 2.91 4.64
N PHE A 33 -22.18 1.76 4.39
CA PHE A 33 -23.65 1.65 4.42
C PHE A 33 -24.23 1.93 5.81
N LEU A 34 -23.63 1.37 6.87
CA LEU A 34 -24.06 1.61 8.25
C LEU A 34 -23.91 3.08 8.65
N GLY A 35 -22.81 3.73 8.27
CA GLY A 35 -22.61 5.15 8.51
C GLY A 35 -23.64 6.02 7.78
N CYS A 36 -23.85 5.77 6.48
CA CYS A 36 -24.78 6.54 5.66
C CYS A 36 -26.25 6.34 6.11
N CYS A 37 -26.68 5.09 6.29
CA CYS A 37 -28.04 4.78 6.74
C CYS A 37 -28.28 5.17 8.21
N GLY A 38 -27.27 5.06 9.06
CA GLY A 38 -27.33 5.50 10.47
C GLY A 38 -27.58 6.99 10.59
N ALA A 39 -26.93 7.80 9.75
CA ALA A 39 -27.14 9.24 9.69
C ALA A 39 -28.53 9.61 9.13
N ILE A 40 -28.97 8.98 8.03
CA ILE A 40 -30.26 9.30 7.39
C ILE A 40 -31.44 8.89 8.26
N LYS A 41 -31.38 7.72 8.91
CA LYS A 41 -32.49 7.19 9.70
C LYS A 41 -32.52 7.69 11.14
N GLU A 42 -31.57 8.55 11.53
CA GLU A 42 -31.36 9.01 12.91
C GLU A 42 -31.33 7.84 13.94
N ASN A 43 -30.92 6.65 13.48
CA ASN A 43 -30.98 5.44 14.27
C ASN A 43 -29.69 5.29 15.06
N LYS A 44 -29.76 5.64 16.34
CA LYS A 44 -28.66 5.53 17.31
C LYS A 44 -28.02 4.15 17.32
N CYS A 45 -28.78 3.08 17.15
CA CYS A 45 -28.25 1.71 17.16
C CYS A 45 -27.34 1.44 15.95
N MET A 46 -27.73 1.88 14.75
CA MET A 46 -26.90 1.73 13.54
C MET A 46 -25.62 2.58 13.61
N LEU A 47 -25.73 3.79 14.13
CA LEU A 47 -24.58 4.68 14.33
C LEU A 47 -23.60 4.13 15.38
N LEU A 48 -24.13 3.52 16.45
CA LEU A 48 -23.31 2.87 17.49
C LEU A 48 -22.56 1.67 16.92
N LEU A 49 -23.22 0.82 16.12
CA LEU A 49 -22.55 -0.32 15.46
C LEU A 49 -21.42 0.12 14.54
N PHE A 50 -21.62 1.21 13.78
CA PHE A 50 -20.57 1.81 12.98
C PHE A 50 -19.37 2.26 13.84
N PHE A 51 -19.63 2.98 14.93
CA PHE A 51 -18.57 3.45 15.82
C PHE A 51 -17.80 2.30 16.49
N VAL A 52 -18.51 1.28 16.99
CA VAL A 52 -17.89 0.09 17.58
C VAL A 52 -17.05 -0.66 16.54
N GLY A 53 -17.54 -0.80 15.31
CA GLY A 53 -16.78 -1.42 14.22
C GLY A 53 -15.48 -0.67 13.91
N LEU A 54 -15.54 0.67 13.81
CA LEU A 54 -14.34 1.49 13.62
C LEU A 54 -13.35 1.38 14.79
N LEU A 55 -13.83 1.34 16.03
CA LEU A 55 -12.98 1.16 17.20
C LEU A 55 -12.25 -0.19 17.18
N ILE A 56 -12.94 -1.28 16.80
CA ILE A 56 -12.31 -2.60 16.69
C ILE A 56 -11.21 -2.58 15.63
N ILE A 57 -11.48 -2.00 14.45
CA ILE A 57 -10.48 -1.88 13.38
C ILE A 57 -9.29 -1.04 13.85
N PHE A 58 -9.53 0.06 14.57
CA PHE A 58 -8.47 0.89 15.11
C PHE A 58 -7.57 0.12 16.09
N ILE A 59 -8.15 -0.66 17.00
CA ILE A 59 -7.39 -1.50 17.94
C ILE A 59 -6.56 -2.55 17.18
N LEU A 60 -7.14 -3.19 16.15
CA LEU A 60 -6.42 -4.17 15.32
C LEU A 60 -5.26 -3.51 14.55
N LEU A 61 -5.48 -2.33 13.96
CA LEU A 61 -4.45 -1.58 13.25
C LEU A 61 -3.33 -1.14 14.19
N LEU A 62 -3.65 -0.67 15.41
CA LEU A 62 -2.65 -0.33 16.41
C LEU A 62 -1.85 -1.55 16.85
N ALA A 63 -2.52 -2.68 17.14
CA ALA A 63 -1.84 -3.91 17.52
C ALA A 63 -0.91 -4.41 16.41
N ALA A 64 -1.36 -4.41 15.15
CA ALA A 64 -0.55 -4.78 14.00
C ALA A 64 0.63 -3.82 13.79
N GLY A 65 0.40 -2.51 13.94
CA GLY A 65 1.46 -1.49 13.81
C GLY A 65 2.53 -1.63 14.90
N ILE A 66 2.13 -1.86 16.15
CA ILE A 66 3.06 -2.11 17.26
C ILE A 66 3.83 -3.41 17.00
N ALA A 67 3.15 -4.49 16.62
CA ALA A 67 3.80 -5.77 16.32
C ALA A 67 4.82 -5.63 15.18
N GLY A 68 4.47 -4.92 14.10
CA GLY A 68 5.38 -4.66 12.98
C GLY A 68 6.56 -3.77 13.35
N ALA A 69 6.38 -2.81 14.26
CA ALA A 69 7.46 -1.96 14.76
C ALA A 69 8.41 -2.71 15.71
N VAL A 70 7.89 -3.61 16.55
CA VAL A 70 8.71 -4.45 17.44
C VAL A 70 9.55 -5.46 16.65
N GLU A 71 8.96 -6.01 15.58
CA GLU A 71 9.59 -7.02 14.72
C GLU A 71 10.05 -6.40 13.39
N GLU A 72 10.64 -5.19 13.44
CA GLU A 72 11.06 -4.44 12.24
C GLU A 72 12.02 -5.26 11.38
N GLU A 73 13.01 -5.92 11.99
CA GLU A 73 14.01 -6.72 11.27
C GLU A 73 13.36 -7.92 10.55
N LYS A 74 12.45 -8.64 11.22
CA LYS A 74 11.70 -9.73 10.57
C LYS A 74 10.82 -9.23 9.44
N THR A 75 10.22 -8.05 9.60
CA THR A 75 9.40 -7.43 8.55
C THR A 75 10.24 -7.09 7.33
N LYS A 76 11.43 -6.47 7.53
CA LYS A 76 12.38 -6.18 6.45
C LYS A 76 12.85 -7.45 5.74
N GLU A 77 13.19 -8.49 6.50
CA GLU A 77 13.63 -9.78 5.96
C GLU A 77 12.52 -10.45 5.15
N TRP A 78 11.29 -10.48 5.69
CA TRP A 78 10.13 -11.03 4.99
C TRP A 78 9.84 -10.30 3.68
N VAL A 79 9.89 -8.95 3.68
CA VAL A 79 9.73 -8.15 2.46
C VAL A 79 10.85 -8.47 1.47
N LYS A 80 12.10 -8.52 1.93
CA LYS A 80 13.25 -8.83 1.08
C LYS A 80 13.15 -10.21 0.45
N ASP A 81 12.77 -11.23 1.23
CA ASP A 81 12.52 -12.59 0.75
C ASP A 81 11.44 -12.61 -0.33
N LYS A 82 10.31 -11.93 -0.11
CA LYS A 82 9.24 -11.84 -1.11
C LYS A 82 9.70 -11.19 -2.40
N LEU A 83 10.46 -10.10 -2.30
CA LEU A 83 11.02 -9.43 -3.47
C LEU A 83 12.07 -10.31 -4.17
N GLN A 84 12.89 -11.06 -3.42
CA GLN A 84 13.90 -11.97 -3.97
C GLN A 84 13.27 -13.13 -4.74
N ASN A 85 12.11 -13.62 -4.31
CA ASN A 85 11.36 -14.66 -5.02
C ASN A 85 10.80 -14.19 -6.38
N LEU A 86 10.83 -12.88 -6.68
CA LEU A 86 10.45 -12.34 -7.99
C LEU A 86 11.63 -12.31 -8.98
N LEU A 87 12.84 -12.66 -8.53
CA LEU A 87 14.02 -12.70 -9.40
C LEU A 87 14.18 -14.09 -10.04
N PRO A 88 14.69 -14.16 -11.29
CA PRO A 88 15.07 -13.03 -12.14
C PRO A 88 13.86 -12.35 -12.79
N LEU A 89 13.88 -11.01 -12.90
CA LEU A 89 12.73 -10.26 -13.41
C LEU A 89 12.45 -10.50 -14.90
N SER A 90 13.47 -10.91 -15.64
CA SER A 90 13.34 -11.33 -17.04
C SER A 90 12.51 -12.61 -17.22
N GLY A 91 12.36 -13.43 -16.17
CA GLY A 91 11.52 -14.63 -16.18
C GLY A 91 10.06 -14.39 -15.82
N GLN A 92 9.70 -13.17 -15.38
CA GLN A 92 8.35 -12.83 -14.92
C GLN A 92 7.38 -12.62 -16.10
N PRO A 93 6.06 -12.75 -15.90
CA PRO A 93 5.08 -12.46 -16.94
C PRO A 93 5.20 -11.02 -17.47
N THR A 94 4.84 -10.81 -18.74
CA THR A 94 4.99 -9.53 -19.45
C THR A 94 4.27 -8.36 -18.78
N GLU A 95 3.13 -8.62 -18.13
CA GLU A 95 2.37 -7.61 -17.38
C GLU A 95 3.21 -7.07 -16.21
N VAL A 96 3.81 -7.95 -15.41
CA VAL A 96 4.68 -7.58 -14.28
C VAL A 96 5.93 -6.84 -14.77
N GLN A 97 6.51 -7.28 -15.88
CA GLN A 97 7.64 -6.58 -16.48
C GLN A 97 7.25 -5.17 -16.94
N THR A 98 6.07 -5.00 -17.54
CA THR A 98 5.60 -3.70 -18.04
C THR A 98 5.35 -2.72 -16.90
N ASP A 99 4.70 -3.17 -15.82
CA ASP A 99 4.46 -2.34 -14.63
C ASP A 99 5.76 -1.91 -13.97
N LEU A 100 6.73 -2.82 -13.87
CA LEU A 100 8.05 -2.47 -13.35
C LEU A 100 8.79 -1.49 -14.26
N GLN A 101 8.75 -1.69 -15.58
CA GLN A 101 9.41 -0.78 -16.52
C GLN A 101 8.80 0.63 -16.46
N ALA A 102 7.49 0.75 -16.21
CA ALA A 102 6.85 2.04 -15.96
C ALA A 102 7.40 2.70 -14.68
N LEU A 103 7.55 1.92 -13.61
CA LEU A 103 8.16 2.37 -12.35
C LEU A 103 9.63 2.80 -12.52
N GLU A 104 10.41 2.07 -13.32
CA GLU A 104 11.81 2.40 -13.62
C GLU A 104 11.94 3.75 -14.33
N VAL A 105 11.05 4.02 -15.29
CA VAL A 105 11.00 5.29 -16.01
C VAL A 105 10.60 6.44 -15.09
N GLU A 106 9.56 6.26 -14.27
CA GLU A 106 9.08 7.30 -13.36
C GLU A 106 10.05 7.55 -12.19
N GLY A 107 10.64 6.47 -11.66
CA GLY A 107 11.54 6.49 -10.52
C GLY A 107 13.00 6.75 -10.85
N LYS A 108 13.38 6.81 -12.15
CA LYS A 108 14.78 6.92 -12.61
C LYS A 108 15.69 5.92 -11.88
N CYS A 109 15.23 4.68 -11.82
CA CYS A 109 15.87 3.56 -11.13
C CYS A 109 15.91 2.34 -12.06
N CYS A 110 16.69 1.32 -11.74
CA CYS A 110 16.74 0.10 -12.51
C CYS A 110 16.76 -1.13 -11.61
N GLY A 111 15.97 -2.15 -11.96
CA GLY A 111 15.84 -3.36 -11.17
C GLY A 111 15.15 -3.13 -9.83
N LEU A 112 15.03 -4.19 -9.03
CA LEU A 112 14.17 -4.19 -7.85
C LEU A 112 14.97 -3.98 -6.56
N ILE A 113 15.99 -4.82 -6.33
CA ILE A 113 16.76 -4.90 -5.08
C ILE A 113 18.26 -4.67 -5.33
N ASN A 114 18.86 -5.38 -6.29
CA ASN A 114 20.31 -5.34 -6.54
C ASN A 114 20.66 -4.53 -7.80
N GLY A 115 19.73 -3.70 -8.29
CA GLY A 115 19.95 -2.83 -9.44
C GLY A 115 19.80 -3.57 -10.78
N PRO A 116 20.53 -3.16 -11.83
CA PRO A 116 20.46 -3.76 -13.17
C PRO A 116 20.73 -5.27 -13.21
N SER A 117 21.44 -5.80 -12.22
CA SER A 117 21.75 -7.23 -12.10
C SER A 117 20.51 -8.11 -11.96
N ASP A 118 19.40 -7.56 -11.45
CA ASP A 118 18.17 -8.32 -11.22
C ASP A 118 17.48 -8.75 -12.54
N TRP A 119 17.76 -8.04 -13.64
CA TRP A 119 17.32 -8.38 -15.00
C TRP A 119 18.20 -9.46 -15.66
N GLY A 120 19.35 -9.78 -15.07
CA GLY A 120 20.35 -10.67 -15.64
C GLY A 120 20.98 -10.09 -16.91
N SER A 121 20.93 -10.83 -18.02
CA SER A 121 21.56 -10.42 -19.28
C SER A 121 20.68 -9.53 -20.16
N SER A 122 19.39 -9.38 -19.85
CA SER A 122 18.39 -8.72 -20.68
C SER A 122 17.82 -7.49 -19.98
N VAL A 123 18.64 -6.46 -19.83
CA VAL A 123 18.23 -5.18 -19.22
C VAL A 123 17.34 -4.39 -20.20
N PRO A 124 16.12 -3.99 -19.80
CA PRO A 124 15.20 -3.24 -20.66
C PRO A 124 15.65 -1.79 -20.88
N SER A 125 15.08 -1.14 -21.90
CA SER A 125 15.37 0.27 -22.21
C SER A 125 14.82 1.27 -21.19
N SER A 126 13.87 0.86 -20.33
CA SER A 126 13.37 1.65 -19.20
C SER A 126 14.47 2.04 -18.21
N CYS A 127 15.49 1.19 -18.07
CA CYS A 127 16.65 1.41 -17.22
C CYS A 127 17.68 2.41 -17.79
N GLU A 128 17.51 2.89 -19.02
CA GLU A 128 18.52 3.74 -19.67
C GLU A 128 18.67 5.08 -18.96
N CYS A 129 19.90 5.36 -18.53
CA CYS A 129 20.24 6.57 -17.80
C CYS A 129 20.37 7.75 -18.77
N LYS A 130 19.29 8.51 -18.94
CA LYS A 130 19.24 9.71 -19.80
C LYS A 130 19.73 10.98 -19.11
N ASP A 131 19.91 10.93 -17.79
CA ASP A 131 20.16 12.09 -16.94
C ASP A 131 21.55 11.98 -16.31
N THR A 132 22.50 12.82 -16.74
CA THR A 132 23.90 12.80 -16.25
C THR A 132 24.06 13.26 -14.80
N THR A 133 22.98 13.72 -14.15
CA THR A 133 22.99 14.05 -12.72
C THR A 133 22.67 12.85 -11.82
N ALA A 134 22.19 11.74 -12.39
CA ALA A 134 21.88 10.52 -11.66
C ALA A 134 23.11 9.59 -11.54
N GLN A 135 23.09 8.69 -10.54
CA GLN A 135 24.09 7.63 -10.41
C GLN A 135 23.84 6.59 -11.52
N CYS A 136 24.62 6.66 -12.60
CA CYS A 136 24.58 5.69 -13.69
C CYS A 136 25.79 4.75 -13.65
N GLU A 137 25.60 3.51 -14.11
CA GLU A 137 26.66 2.53 -14.31
C GLU A 137 26.58 1.92 -15.72
N SER A 138 27.70 1.41 -16.23
CA SER A 138 27.72 0.72 -17.50
C SER A 138 27.46 -0.77 -17.30
N SER A 139 26.31 -1.25 -17.78
CA SER A 139 25.95 -2.67 -17.77
C SER A 139 25.57 -3.12 -19.19
N GLY A 140 26.22 -4.18 -19.68
CA GLY A 140 25.96 -4.71 -21.03
C GLY A 140 26.26 -3.75 -22.19
N GLY A 141 27.17 -2.78 -22.00
CA GLY A 141 27.50 -1.76 -23.02
C GLY A 141 26.51 -0.60 -23.11
N LYS A 142 25.52 -0.51 -22.21
CA LYS A 142 24.59 0.61 -22.07
C LYS A 142 24.83 1.36 -20.76
N ASN A 143 24.48 2.65 -20.72
CA ASN A 143 24.49 3.45 -19.50
C ASN A 143 23.13 3.32 -18.81
N VAL A 144 23.07 2.72 -17.64
CA VAL A 144 21.83 2.40 -16.92
C VAL A 144 21.84 2.97 -15.51
N TYR A 145 20.67 3.20 -14.91
CA TYR A 145 20.58 3.65 -13.53
C TYR A 145 21.16 2.59 -12.58
N SER A 146 22.09 2.97 -11.70
CA SER A 146 22.65 2.07 -10.67
C SER A 146 21.72 1.94 -9.45
N THR A 147 20.88 2.94 -9.23
CA THR A 147 19.96 2.99 -8.08
C THR A 147 18.85 1.94 -8.22
N PRO A 148 18.65 1.06 -7.21
CA PRO A 148 17.55 0.09 -7.22
C PRO A 148 16.21 0.75 -6.93
N CYS A 149 15.12 0.26 -7.54
CA CYS A 149 13.80 0.87 -7.41
C CYS A 149 13.19 0.77 -6.01
N VAL A 150 13.60 -0.20 -5.17
CA VAL A 150 13.16 -0.25 -3.77
C VAL A 150 13.48 1.04 -3.00
N SER A 151 14.58 1.72 -3.33
CA SER A 151 14.96 2.99 -2.70
C SER A 151 14.03 4.14 -3.10
N PHE A 152 13.61 4.17 -4.37
CA PHE A 152 12.64 5.14 -4.86
C PHE A 152 11.28 4.91 -4.18
N VAL A 153 10.78 3.67 -4.20
CA VAL A 153 9.49 3.30 -3.58
C VAL A 153 9.48 3.61 -2.09
N THR A 154 10.52 3.24 -1.35
CA THR A 154 10.58 3.51 0.09
C THR A 154 10.64 5.00 0.40
N ASN A 155 11.38 5.80 -0.38
CA ASN A 155 11.39 7.25 -0.20
C ASN A 155 10.06 7.90 -0.56
N TYR A 156 9.46 7.48 -1.68
CA TYR A 156 8.14 7.94 -2.09
C TYR A 156 7.09 7.65 -1.01
N LEU A 157 7.04 6.41 -0.51
CA LEU A 157 6.17 6.02 0.59
C LEU A 157 6.44 6.85 1.85
N LYS A 158 7.70 6.98 2.30
CA LYS A 158 8.03 7.78 3.49
C LYS A 158 7.57 9.22 3.37
N GLN A 159 7.78 9.84 2.21
CA GLN A 159 7.40 11.22 1.98
C GLN A 159 5.87 11.40 1.99
N HIS A 160 5.14 10.58 1.24
CA HIS A 160 3.69 10.67 1.16
C HIS A 160 3.01 10.28 2.47
N LEU A 161 3.51 9.26 3.18
CA LEU A 161 3.01 8.87 4.50
C LEU A 161 3.24 9.95 5.55
N THR A 162 4.42 10.59 5.55
CA THR A 162 4.71 11.69 6.48
C THR A 162 3.75 12.86 6.27
N VAL A 163 3.46 13.22 5.01
CA VAL A 163 2.47 14.26 4.69
C VAL A 163 1.06 13.86 5.13
N ALA A 164 0.63 12.63 4.85
CA ALA A 164 -0.69 12.13 5.24
C ALA A 164 -0.88 12.11 6.77
N LEU A 165 0.12 11.65 7.52
CA LEU A 165 0.11 11.69 8.99
C LEU A 165 0.02 13.12 9.51
N GLY A 166 0.72 14.06 8.87
CA GLY A 166 0.60 15.49 9.19
C GLY A 166 -0.82 16.03 9.02
N ILE A 167 -1.49 15.68 7.91
CA ILE A 167 -2.88 16.07 7.65
C ILE A 167 -3.83 15.45 8.69
N ALA A 168 -3.69 14.15 8.97
CA ALA A 168 -4.52 13.46 9.94
C ALA A 168 -4.38 14.07 11.34
N PHE A 169 -3.16 14.38 11.77
CA PHE A 169 -2.89 15.01 13.06
C PHE A 169 -3.48 16.43 13.14
N ALA A 170 -3.37 17.22 12.07
CA ALA A 170 -3.99 18.54 12.02
C ALA A 170 -5.52 18.47 12.14
N ILE A 171 -6.17 17.54 11.43
CA ILE A 171 -7.62 17.33 11.52
C ILE A 171 -8.03 16.91 12.94
N ALA A 172 -7.27 16.01 13.56
CA ALA A 172 -7.55 15.54 14.92
C ALA A 172 -7.49 16.67 15.97
N ILE A 173 -6.64 17.68 15.77
CA ILE A 173 -6.55 18.86 16.66
C ILE A 173 -7.63 19.89 16.36
N LEU A 174 -7.98 20.09 15.08
CA LEU A 174 -8.95 21.12 14.68
C LEU A 174 -10.41 20.69 14.90
N MET A 175 -10.72 19.41 14.77
CA MET A 175 -12.09 18.89 14.90
C MET A 175 -12.71 19.13 16.30
N PRO A 176 -11.99 18.96 17.42
CA PRO A 176 -12.49 19.31 18.76
C PRO A 176 -12.79 20.81 18.95
N LEU A 177 -12.01 21.69 18.33
CA LEU A 177 -12.23 23.14 18.42
C LEU A 177 -13.53 23.58 17.73
N CYS A 178 -14.02 22.79 16.76
CA CYS A 178 -15.27 23.05 16.07
C CYS A 178 -16.50 22.65 16.91
N SER A 179 -16.38 21.64 17.79
CA SER A 179 -17.44 21.29 18.75
C SER A 179 -17.63 22.34 19.86
N ASP A 180 -16.59 23.10 20.23
CA ASP A 180 -16.72 24.19 21.21
C ASP A 180 -17.22 25.50 20.57
N VAL A 181 -17.01 25.69 19.27
CA VAL A 181 -17.46 26.88 18.50
C VAL A 181 -18.88 26.72 17.93
N CYS A 182 -19.40 25.49 17.86
CA CYS A 182 -20.79 25.24 17.52
C CYS A 182 -21.58 24.94 18.81
N PRO A 183 -22.29 25.90 19.42
CA PRO A 183 -23.32 25.58 20.39
C PRO A 183 -24.47 24.89 19.65
N CYS A 184 -24.32 23.61 19.35
CA CYS A 184 -25.46 22.71 19.15
C CYS A 184 -26.17 22.63 20.50
N LYS A 185 -27.05 23.60 20.73
CA LYS A 185 -28.16 23.48 21.65
C LYS A 185 -28.93 22.24 21.19
N VAL A 186 -28.66 21.09 21.80
CA VAL A 186 -29.61 19.98 21.85
C VAL A 186 -30.88 20.59 22.42
N SER A 187 -31.79 20.99 21.55
CA SER A 187 -33.15 21.29 21.97
C SER A 187 -33.69 20.01 22.57
N PRO A 188 -34.14 20.00 23.85
CA PRO A 188 -34.89 18.87 24.35
C PRO A 188 -36.12 18.73 23.46
N THR A 189 -36.19 17.65 22.68
CA THR A 189 -37.44 17.18 22.10
C THR A 189 -38.40 16.98 23.26
N LYS A 190 -39.44 17.81 23.25
CA LYS A 190 -40.44 17.89 24.30
C LYS A 190 -41.24 16.60 24.24
N GLU A 191 -41.36 15.93 25.39
CA GLU A 191 -42.47 15.01 25.67
C GLU A 191 -43.78 15.72 25.31
N TRP A 192 -44.53 15.17 24.35
CA TRP A 192 -45.99 15.00 24.31
C TRP A 192 -46.32 13.93 23.27
#